data_AF-A0A7W4ERL6-F1
#
_entry.id   AF-A0A7W4ERL6-F1
#
_cell.length_a   1.000
_cell.length_b   1.000
_cell.length_c   1.000
_cell.angle_alpha   90.00
_cell.angle_beta   90.00
_cell.angle_gamma   90.00
#
_symmetry.space_group_name_H-M   'P 1'
#
loop_
_entity.id
_entity.type
_entity.pdbx_description
1 polymer ?
#
loop_
_entity_poly.entity_id
_entity_poly.type
_entity_poly.pdbx_seq_one_letter_code
_entity_poly.pdbx_strand_id
1 'polypeptide(L)'
;PDNAYDVIYVAGLAGDSAEAKQQIIDNILPALRPGGRIIVRGAHGAKTLLYPAFDPNSLRRVQLLVEYNPDDDIINSVYVYKKG
;
A
#
# COMPACT_ATOMS: atom_id res chain seq x y z
N PRO A 1 -10.84 -6.37 -14.78
CA PRO A 1 -10.63 -7.79 -15.14
C PRO A 1 -10.07 -8.58 -13.95
N ASP A 2 -10.70 -9.69 -13.62
CA ASP A 2 -10.29 -10.53 -12.49
C ASP A 2 -8.95 -11.20 -12.77
N ASN A 3 -8.09 -11.31 -11.75
CA ASN A 3 -6.79 -11.97 -11.82
C ASN A 3 -5.93 -11.52 -13.04
N ALA A 4 -5.95 -10.21 -13.34
CA ALA A 4 -5.25 -9.65 -14.49
C ALA A 4 -3.79 -9.28 -14.21
N TYR A 5 -3.47 -8.96 -12.96
CA TYR A 5 -2.19 -8.33 -12.61
C TYR A 5 -1.39 -9.16 -11.61
N ASP A 6 -0.09 -9.34 -11.88
CA ASP A 6 0.86 -9.94 -10.93
C ASP A 6 1.23 -8.95 -9.81
N VAL A 7 1.30 -7.66 -10.14
CA VAL A 7 1.63 -6.58 -9.21
C VAL A 7 0.72 -5.37 -9.44
N ILE A 8 0.23 -4.76 -8.35
CA ILE A 8 -0.51 -3.50 -8.40
C ILE A 8 0.19 -2.45 -7.52
N TYR A 9 0.51 -1.29 -8.09
CA TYR A 9 1.12 -0.17 -7.37
C TYR A 9 0.07 0.87 -6.96
N VAL A 10 0.05 1.25 -5.68
CA VAL A 10 -0.76 2.34 -5.14
C VAL A 10 0.14 3.54 -4.84
N ALA A 11 -0.18 4.68 -5.43
CA ALA A 11 0.60 5.91 -5.26
C ALA A 11 0.48 6.47 -3.83
N GLY A 12 1.49 7.24 -3.39
CA GLY A 12 1.56 7.77 -2.02
C GLY A 12 0.35 8.61 -1.61
N LEU A 13 -0.14 9.43 -2.54
CA LEU A 13 -1.28 10.33 -2.37
C LEU A 13 -2.63 9.67 -2.71
N ALA A 14 -2.64 8.39 -3.10
CA ALA A 14 -3.89 7.68 -3.34
C ALA A 14 -4.49 7.26 -1.98
N GLY A 15 -5.63 7.86 -1.64
CA GLY A 15 -6.26 7.74 -0.33
C GLY A 15 -5.53 8.55 0.72
N ASP A 16 -6.23 9.53 1.30
CA ASP A 16 -5.74 10.44 2.33
C ASP A 16 -6.05 9.97 3.76
N SER A 17 -6.79 8.87 3.90
CA SER A 17 -7.07 8.20 5.16
C SER A 17 -6.86 6.69 5.06
N ALA A 18 -6.80 6.01 6.21
CA ALA A 18 -6.76 4.55 6.27
C ALA A 18 -8.01 3.94 5.60
N GLU A 19 -9.18 4.58 5.76
CA GLU A 19 -10.45 4.15 5.16
C GLU A 19 -10.41 4.29 3.63
N ALA A 20 -9.89 5.41 3.12
CA ALA A 20 -9.76 5.63 1.67
C ALA A 20 -8.76 4.64 1.06
N LYS A 21 -7.64 4.37 1.75
CA LYS A 21 -6.69 3.32 1.35
C LYS A 21 -7.33 1.93 1.38
N GLN A 22 -8.13 1.62 2.39
CA GLN A 22 -8.88 0.36 2.47
C GLN A 22 -9.84 0.20 1.28
N GLN A 23 -10.58 1.25 0.91
CA GLN A 23 -11.45 1.22 -0.27
C GLN A 23 -10.68 0.96 -1.56
N ILE A 24 -9.48 1.55 -1.72
CA ILE A 24 -8.60 1.25 -2.85
C ILE A 24 -8.23 -0.23 -2.85
N ILE A 25 -7.80 -0.79 -1.72
CA ILE A 25 -7.47 -2.21 -1.59
C ILE A 25 -8.65 -3.09 -2.00
N ASP A 26 -9.85 -2.82 -1.47
CA ASP A 26 -11.05 -3.60 -1.76
C ASP A 26 -11.41 -3.58 -3.25
N ASN A 27 -11.19 -2.45 -3.93
CA ASN A 27 -11.45 -2.29 -5.36
C ASN A 27 -10.43 -3.01 -6.25
N ILE A 28 -9.16 -3.08 -5.85
CA ILE A 28 -8.10 -3.70 -6.68
C ILE A 28 -7.91 -5.19 -6.41
N LEU A 29 -8.34 -5.70 -5.24
CA LEU A 29 -8.11 -7.09 -4.82
C LEU A 29 -8.65 -8.15 -5.80
N PRO A 30 -9.80 -7.96 -6.49
CA PRO A 30 -10.29 -8.91 -7.51
C PRO A 30 -9.38 -8.99 -8.74
N ALA A 31 -8.70 -7.89 -9.09
CA ALA A 31 -7.83 -7.84 -10.26
C ALA A 31 -6.43 -8.44 -10.01
N LEU A 32 -6.07 -8.66 -8.74
CA LEU A 32 -4.80 -9.26 -8.35
C LEU A 32 -4.81 -10.78 -8.55
N ARG A 33 -3.83 -11.30 -9.28
CA ARG A 33 -3.65 -12.74 -9.48
C ARG A 33 -3.39 -13.48 -8.17
N PRO A 34 -3.72 -14.79 -8.09
CA PRO A 34 -3.24 -15.64 -7.02
C PRO A 34 -1.71 -15.53 -6.89
N GLY A 35 -1.23 -15.29 -5.68
CA GLY A 35 0.20 -15.09 -5.45
C GLY A 35 0.76 -13.74 -5.86
N GLY A 36 -0.06 -12.79 -6.35
CA GLY A 36 0.36 -11.44 -6.69
C GLY A 36 0.75 -10.57 -5.48
N ARG A 37 1.25 -9.35 -5.76
CA ARG A 37 1.66 -8.37 -4.75
C ARG A 37 0.98 -7.02 -4.93
N ILE A 38 0.68 -6.36 -3.83
CA ILE A 38 0.28 -4.95 -3.82
C ILE A 38 1.43 -4.16 -3.21
N ILE A 39 1.83 -3.08 -3.86
CA ILE A 39 2.88 -2.18 -3.40
C ILE A 39 2.26 -0.83 -3.12
N VAL A 40 2.20 -0.45 -1.85
CA VAL A 40 1.66 0.83 -1.40
C VAL A 40 2.81 1.76 -1.09
N ARG A 41 2.80 2.96 -1.68
CA ARG A 41 3.70 4.03 -1.26
C ARG A 41 3.06 4.84 -0.15
N GLY A 42 3.89 5.38 0.74
CA GLY A 42 3.46 6.29 1.80
C GLY A 42 4.64 7.12 2.30
N ALA A 43 4.57 7.57 3.55
CA ALA A 43 5.68 8.23 4.24
C ALA A 43 5.69 7.80 5.71
N HIS A 44 6.86 7.90 6.34
CA HIS A 44 7.09 7.53 7.73
C HIS A 44 7.84 8.63 8.49
N GLY A 45 7.64 8.73 9.80
CA GLY A 45 8.31 9.72 10.65
C GLY A 45 8.01 11.17 10.24
N ALA A 46 9.02 12.04 10.26
CA ALA A 46 8.87 13.46 9.89
C ALA A 46 8.42 13.67 8.43
N LYS A 47 8.65 12.69 7.55
CA LYS A 47 8.25 12.74 6.13
C LYS A 47 6.72 12.71 5.94
N THR A 48 5.96 12.37 6.99
CA THR A 48 4.48 12.38 7.01
C THR A 48 3.88 13.79 6.91
N LEU A 49 4.67 14.85 7.08
CA LEU A 49 4.23 16.21 6.75
C LEU A 49 3.91 16.39 5.26
N LEU A 50 4.44 15.53 4.39
CA LEU A 50 4.27 15.60 2.94
C LEU A 50 3.18 14.65 2.41
N TYR A 51 2.89 13.57 3.14
CA TYR A 51 1.94 12.54 2.74
C TYR A 51 1.17 12.01 3.96
N PRO A 52 -0.12 11.68 3.79
CA PRO A 52 -0.91 11.07 4.86
C PRO A 52 -0.24 9.80 5.39
N ALA A 53 0.03 9.78 6.69
CA ALA A 53 0.46 8.59 7.40
C ALA A 53 -0.70 7.60 7.49
N PHE A 54 -0.41 6.30 7.45
CA PHE A 54 -1.36 5.26 7.82
C PHE A 54 -0.62 4.14 8.53
N ASP A 55 -1.31 3.41 9.41
CA ASP A 55 -0.76 2.19 10.01
C ASP A 55 -0.77 1.07 8.95
N PRO A 56 0.39 0.53 8.53
CA PRO A 56 0.47 -0.52 7.53
C PRO A 56 -0.28 -1.81 7.90
N ASN A 57 -0.49 -2.07 9.19
CA ASN A 57 -1.18 -3.26 9.69
C ASN A 57 -2.71 -3.07 9.79
N SER A 58 -3.22 -1.85 9.56
CA SER A 58 -4.66 -1.55 9.64
C SER A 58 -5.45 -2.04 8.42
N LEU A 59 -4.77 -2.35 7.31
CA LEU A 59 -5.42 -2.81 6.08
C LEU A 59 -5.91 -4.25 6.22
N ARG A 60 -7.17 -4.48 5.86
CA ARG A 60 -7.85 -5.77 5.93
C ARG A 60 -7.78 -6.52 4.61
N ARG A 61 -7.93 -7.85 4.66
CA ARG A 61 -7.93 -8.78 3.50
C ARG A 61 -6.60 -8.86 2.76
N VAL A 62 -5.57 -8.27 3.34
CA VAL A 62 -4.20 -8.31 2.88
C VAL A 62 -3.28 -8.57 4.07
N GLN A 63 -2.14 -9.19 3.83
CA GLN A 63 -1.10 -9.41 4.82
C GLN A 63 0.13 -8.59 4.42
N LEU A 64 0.62 -7.75 5.35
CA LEU A 64 1.90 -7.06 5.20
C LEU A 64 3.04 -8.07 5.18
N LEU A 65 3.91 -7.96 4.18
CA LEU A 65 5.08 -8.82 4.00
C LEU A 65 6.37 -8.07 4.25
N VAL A 66 6.45 -6.83 3.77
CA VAL A 66 7.64 -5.99 3.86
C VAL A 66 7.20 -4.56 4.13
N GLU A 67 7.89 -3.92 5.05
CA GLU A 67 7.88 -2.48 5.25
C GLU A 67 9.30 -1.97 5.04
N TYR A 68 9.46 -0.96 4.18
CA TYR A 68 10.73 -0.30 3.93
C TYR A 68 10.57 1.20 4.08
N ASN A 69 11.31 1.76 5.03
CA ASN A 69 11.35 3.19 5.34
C ASN A 69 12.77 3.70 5.09
N PRO A 70 13.02 4.38 3.96
CA PRO A 70 14.35 4.92 3.67
C PRO A 70 14.79 5.95 4.71
N ASP A 71 16.06 5.88 5.12
CA ASP A 71 16.73 6.81 6.04
C ASP A 71 17.61 7.85 5.31
N ASP A 72 17.53 7.89 3.98
CA ASP A 72 18.19 8.86 3.11
C ASP A 72 17.21 9.92 2.56
N ASP A 73 17.61 10.60 1.50
CA ASP A 73 16.84 11.64 0.81
C ASP A 73 15.57 11.11 0.09
N ILE A 74 15.36 9.78 0.05
CA ILE A 74 14.15 9.20 -0.53
C ILE A 74 12.98 9.38 0.44
N ILE A 75 11.96 10.10 -0.02
CA ILE A 75 10.80 10.45 0.82
C ILE A 75 9.81 9.30 1.00
N ASN A 76 9.62 8.48 -0.03
CA ASN A 76 8.55 7.48 -0.06
C ASN A 76 8.92 6.20 0.70
N SER A 77 8.13 5.90 1.73
CA SER A 77 8.06 4.54 2.30
C SER A 77 7.35 3.58 1.33
N VAL A 78 7.70 2.30 1.43
CA VAL A 78 7.14 1.22 0.63
C VAL A 78 6.61 0.11 1.53
N TYR A 79 5.38 -0.32 1.27
CA TYR A 79 4.72 -1.41 1.97
C TYR A 79 4.28 -2.46 0.95
N VAL A 80 4.71 -3.70 1.13
CA VAL A 80 4.39 -4.82 0.23
C VAL A 80 3.41 -5.75 0.90
N TYR A 81 2.31 -6.03 0.21
CA TYR A 81 1.26 -6.91 0.68
C TYR A 81 1.03 -8.10 -0.25
N LYS A 82 0.51 -9.19 0.31
CA LYS A 82 -0.20 -10.22 -0.44
C LYS A 82 -1.66 -10.26 -0.04
N LYS A 83 -2.51 -10.86 -0.87
CA LYS A 83 -3.90 -11.19 -0.50
C LYS A 83 -3.91 -12.09 0.73
N GLY A 84 -4.76 -11.76 1.71
CA GLY A 84 -5.00 -12.54 2.92
C GLY A 84 -5.90 -13.74 2.68
#